data_AF-A0A5J4PG19-F1
#
_entry.id   AF-A0A5J4PG19-F1
#
_cell.length_a   1.000
_cell.length_b   1.000
_cell.length_c   1.000
_cell.angle_alpha   90.00
_cell.angle_beta   90.00
_cell.angle_gamma   90.00
#
_symmetry.space_group_name_H-M   'P 1'
#
loop_
_entity.id
_entity.type
_entity.pdbx_description
1 polymer ?
#
loop_
_entity_poly.entity_id
_entity_poly.type
_entity_poly.pdbx_seq_one_letter_code
_entity_poly.pdbx_strand_id
1 'polypeptide(L)'
;MKLRYLLFFLILSPPCVVTAQTILDSLLNVLDKTIDEYGIYVSEREARIKELKNKRTGMQFLSVEIYRLNMELYKEYKAYVCDSAIYYLNQNIEIGIQTHHTDYEYESKLLLSYLLSSSGMYKEAADILETVDRKLLPAQLLVNYYDSYARLYSELFYHTQDKLRSQYYHSFSDNYRDSLCMVLPPDDERLLILQENIYRDLRHWTEVRKINDMRLTKATFGTPEYALITYHRSL
;
A
#
# COMPACT_ATOMS: atom_id res chain seq x y z
N MET A 1 16.54 50.27 30.66
CA MET A 1 15.17 50.43 30.10
C MET A 1 14.81 49.44 28.99
N LYS A 2 15.74 49.00 28.12
CA LYS A 2 15.41 48.11 26.97
C LYS A 2 14.97 46.67 27.34
N LEU A 3 15.40 46.13 28.48
CA LEU A 3 15.05 44.76 28.91
C LEU A 3 13.60 44.62 29.45
N ARG A 4 13.05 45.70 30.03
CA ARG A 4 11.65 45.73 30.51
C ARG A 4 10.63 45.74 29.37
N TYR A 5 10.97 46.36 28.24
CA TYR A 5 10.12 46.34 27.05
C TYR A 5 10.16 44.99 26.31
N LEU A 6 11.25 44.22 26.43
CA LEU A 6 11.37 42.88 25.86
C LEU A 6 10.46 41.86 26.59
N LEU A 7 10.40 41.93 27.92
CA LEU A 7 9.50 41.11 28.74
C LEU A 7 8.02 41.44 28.52
N PHE A 8 7.70 42.71 28.24
CA PHE A 8 6.33 43.13 27.95
C PHE A 8 5.85 42.66 26.56
N PHE A 9 6.76 42.55 25.59
CA PHE A 9 6.46 42.01 24.26
C PHE A 9 6.27 40.48 24.24
N LEU A 10 6.86 39.74 25.19
CA LEU A 10 6.69 38.29 25.29
C LEU A 10 5.29 37.90 25.83
N ILE A 11 4.75 38.72 26.74
CA ILE A 11 3.44 38.51 27.38
C ILE A 11 2.28 38.96 26.46
N LEU A 12 2.56 39.85 25.50
CA LEU A 12 1.60 40.36 24.52
C LEU A 12 1.69 39.63 23.16
N SER A 13 2.17 38.38 23.15
CA SER A 13 2.04 37.53 21.96
C SER A 13 0.60 36.98 21.90
N PRO A 14 -0.08 37.05 20.74
CA PRO A 14 -1.47 36.63 20.62
C PRO A 14 -1.64 35.12 20.90
N PRO A 15 -2.82 34.66 21.36
CA PRO A 15 -3.08 33.30 21.81
C PRO A 15 -3.18 32.31 20.64
N CYS A 16 -2.10 32.11 19.89
CA CYS A 16 -2.03 31.14 18.80
C CYS A 16 -2.06 29.69 19.33
N VAL A 17 -1.63 29.50 20.58
CA VAL A 17 -1.58 28.18 21.24
C VAL A 17 -3.00 27.67 21.59
N VAL A 18 -3.90 28.56 21.98
CA VAL A 18 -5.27 28.18 22.40
C VAL A 18 -6.10 27.72 21.20
N THR A 19 -5.95 28.36 20.04
CA THR A 19 -6.71 28.03 18.83
C THR A 19 -6.30 26.68 18.23
N ALA A 20 -5.01 26.33 18.28
CA ALA A 20 -4.52 25.04 17.80
C ALA A 20 -5.06 23.87 18.64
N GLN A 21 -5.11 24.03 19.97
CA GLN A 21 -5.63 23.02 20.88
C GLN A 21 -7.12 22.73 20.63
N THR A 22 -7.94 23.78 20.46
CA THR A 22 -9.38 23.61 20.20
C THR A 22 -9.69 22.90 18.87
N ILE A 23 -8.86 23.11 17.84
CA ILE A 23 -9.01 22.44 16.54
C ILE A 23 -8.62 20.96 16.67
N LEU A 24 -7.52 20.66 17.37
CA LEU A 24 -7.09 19.29 17.62
C LEU A 24 -8.15 18.51 18.41
N ASP A 25 -8.66 19.09 19.50
CA ASP A 25 -9.71 18.45 20.32
C ASP A 25 -10.98 18.20 19.49
N SER A 26 -11.34 19.12 18.59
CA SER A 26 -12.44 18.91 17.65
C SER A 26 -12.18 17.77 16.67
N LEU A 27 -10.95 17.64 16.15
CA LEU A 27 -10.59 16.56 15.24
C LEU A 27 -10.57 15.20 15.93
N LEU A 28 -10.10 15.14 17.17
CA LEU A 28 -10.12 13.92 17.98
C LEU A 28 -11.56 13.47 18.27
N ASN A 29 -12.47 14.40 18.61
CA ASN A 29 -13.89 14.07 18.77
C ASN A 29 -14.53 13.55 17.47
N VAL A 30 -14.15 14.10 16.32
CA VAL A 30 -14.61 13.59 15.01
C VAL A 30 -14.05 12.20 14.75
N LEU A 31 -12.77 11.96 15.06
CA LEU A 31 -12.14 10.65 14.93
C LEU A 31 -12.82 9.60 15.80
N ASP A 32 -13.03 9.89 17.09
CA ASP A 32 -13.69 8.97 18.03
C ASP A 32 -15.11 8.64 17.55
N LYS A 33 -15.88 9.65 17.15
CA LYS A 33 -17.21 9.43 16.58
C LYS A 33 -17.17 8.57 15.32
N THR A 34 -16.20 8.80 14.43
CA THR A 34 -16.05 8.02 13.19
C THR A 34 -15.67 6.57 13.50
N ILE A 35 -14.85 6.34 14.53
CA ILE A 35 -14.53 5.01 15.03
C ILE A 35 -15.77 4.33 15.62
N ASP A 36 -16.59 5.04 16.39
CA ASP A 36 -17.86 4.51 16.92
C ASP A 36 -18.84 4.13 15.79
N GLU A 37 -18.80 4.85 14.68
CA GLU A 37 -19.60 4.59 13.47
C GLU A 37 -19.03 3.47 12.58
N TYR A 38 -17.97 2.75 12.98
CA TYR A 38 -17.30 1.74 12.14
C TYR A 38 -18.25 0.69 11.55
N GLY A 39 -19.31 0.34 12.28
CA GLY A 39 -20.32 -0.62 11.85
C GLY A 39 -21.01 -0.23 10.54
N ILE A 40 -21.16 1.07 10.26
CA ILE A 40 -21.70 1.57 9.00
C ILE A 40 -20.77 1.16 7.85
N TYR A 41 -19.48 1.49 7.94
CA TYR A 41 -18.50 1.17 6.89
C TYR A 41 -18.32 -0.34 6.68
N VAL A 42 -18.38 -1.13 7.75
CA VAL A 42 -18.36 -2.60 7.67
C VAL A 42 -19.59 -3.10 6.93
N SER A 43 -20.78 -2.60 7.27
CA SER A 43 -22.03 -3.03 6.64
C SER A 43 -22.08 -2.69 5.15
N GLU A 44 -21.59 -1.52 4.75
CA GLU A 44 -21.50 -1.11 3.35
C GLU A 44 -20.53 -2.01 2.56
N ARG A 45 -19.39 -2.36 3.16
CA ARG A 45 -18.42 -3.28 2.55
C ARG A 45 -18.99 -4.68 2.39
N GLU A 46 -19.63 -5.23 3.42
CA GLU A 46 -20.29 -6.53 3.36
C GLU A 46 -21.41 -6.57 2.33
N ALA A 47 -22.15 -5.46 2.15
CA ALA A 47 -23.16 -5.34 1.11
C ALA A 47 -22.55 -5.43 -0.30
N ARG A 48 -21.44 -4.73 -0.57
CA ARG A 48 -20.71 -4.83 -1.86
C ARG A 48 -20.18 -6.23 -2.10
N ILE A 49 -19.56 -6.85 -1.09
CA ILE A 49 -19.07 -8.24 -1.16
C ILE A 49 -20.22 -9.21 -1.48
N LYS A 50 -21.37 -9.04 -0.83
CA LYS A 50 -22.57 -9.86 -1.07
C LYS A 50 -23.06 -9.68 -2.51
N GLU A 51 -23.12 -8.45 -3.01
CA GLU A 51 -23.49 -8.16 -4.40
C GLU A 51 -22.54 -8.87 -5.39
N LEU A 52 -21.23 -8.76 -5.17
CA LEU A 52 -20.23 -9.46 -5.99
C LEU A 52 -20.44 -10.98 -5.94
N LYS A 53 -20.60 -11.56 -4.75
CA LYS A 53 -20.85 -13.01 -4.61
C LYS A 53 -22.13 -13.46 -5.35
N ASN A 54 -23.17 -12.63 -5.36
CA ASN A 54 -24.41 -12.92 -6.09
C ASN A 54 -24.23 -12.90 -7.62
N LYS A 55 -23.28 -12.11 -8.15
CA LYS A 55 -22.96 -12.11 -9.59
C LYS A 55 -22.43 -13.47 -10.07
N ARG A 56 -21.91 -14.31 -9.16
CA ARG A 56 -21.40 -15.65 -9.49
C ARG A 56 -22.47 -16.58 -10.07
N THR A 57 -23.74 -16.36 -9.76
CA THR A 57 -24.83 -17.25 -10.19
C THR A 57 -24.92 -17.30 -11.72
N GLY A 58 -24.80 -18.50 -12.29
CA GLY A 58 -24.88 -18.73 -13.73
C GLY A 58 -23.57 -18.54 -14.49
N MET A 59 -22.47 -18.17 -13.83
CA MET A 59 -21.14 -18.15 -14.44
C MET A 59 -20.58 -19.56 -14.59
N GLN A 60 -19.85 -19.79 -15.68
CA GLN A 60 -19.15 -21.04 -15.93
C GLN A 60 -17.98 -21.20 -14.95
N PHE A 61 -17.79 -22.41 -14.42
CA PHE A 61 -16.60 -22.72 -13.63
C PHE A 61 -15.33 -22.61 -14.48
N LEU A 62 -14.22 -22.20 -13.86
CA LEU A 62 -12.92 -22.05 -14.53
C LEU A 62 -12.98 -21.14 -15.78
N SER A 63 -13.64 -19.99 -15.64
CA SER A 63 -13.78 -19.01 -16.74
C SER A 63 -13.10 -17.68 -16.41
N VAL A 64 -12.88 -16.88 -17.47
CA VAL A 64 -12.32 -15.52 -17.36
C VAL A 64 -13.28 -14.61 -16.57
N GLU A 65 -14.59 -14.83 -16.64
CA GLU A 65 -15.57 -14.09 -15.83
C GLU A 65 -15.41 -14.36 -14.34
N ILE A 66 -15.23 -15.63 -13.94
CA ILE A 66 -14.95 -15.97 -12.54
C ILE A 66 -13.62 -15.39 -12.10
N TYR A 67 -12.58 -15.42 -12.95
CA TYR A 67 -11.29 -14.81 -12.64
C TYR A 67 -11.45 -13.31 -12.29
N ARG A 68 -12.16 -12.56 -13.14
CA ARG A 68 -12.42 -11.13 -12.94
C ARG A 68 -13.23 -10.88 -11.67
N LEU A 69 -14.28 -11.67 -11.45
CA LEU A 69 -15.10 -11.56 -10.24
C LEU A 69 -14.29 -11.80 -8.95
N ASN A 70 -13.46 -12.84 -8.94
CA ASN A 70 -12.56 -13.14 -7.84
C ASN A 70 -11.54 -12.00 -7.61
N MET A 71 -11.08 -11.33 -8.66
CA MET A 71 -10.19 -10.18 -8.54
C MET A 71 -10.90 -8.98 -7.90
N GLU A 72 -12.18 -8.76 -8.20
CA GLU A 72 -13.02 -7.75 -7.51
C GLU A 72 -13.21 -8.11 -6.03
N LEU A 73 -13.50 -9.38 -5.73
CA LEU A 73 -13.63 -9.86 -4.35
C LEU A 73 -12.31 -9.72 -3.57
N TYR A 74 -11.18 -10.07 -4.18
CA TYR A 74 -9.85 -9.84 -3.60
C TYR A 74 -9.64 -8.36 -3.21
N LYS A 75 -10.04 -7.41 -4.07
CA LYS A 75 -9.89 -5.98 -3.79
C LYS A 75 -10.69 -5.52 -2.57
N GLU A 76 -11.89 -6.05 -2.36
CA GLU A 76 -12.71 -5.76 -1.16
C GLU A 76 -12.09 -6.39 0.11
N TYR A 77 -11.51 -7.59 -0.03
CA TYR A 77 -10.98 -8.37 1.11
C TYR A 77 -9.56 -8.04 1.53
N LYS A 78 -8.67 -7.59 0.63
CA LYS A 78 -7.22 -7.47 0.90
C LYS A 78 -6.86 -6.59 2.10
N ALA A 79 -7.71 -5.62 2.44
CA ALA A 79 -7.54 -4.71 3.57
C ALA A 79 -8.59 -4.94 4.67
N TYR A 80 -9.25 -6.10 4.69
CA TYR A 80 -10.37 -6.39 5.58
C TYR A 80 -10.31 -7.81 6.18
N VAL A 81 -10.21 -8.86 5.35
CA VAL A 81 -10.10 -10.26 5.81
C VAL A 81 -9.06 -10.98 4.96
N CYS A 82 -7.88 -11.23 5.54
CA CYS A 82 -6.73 -11.79 4.82
C CYS A 82 -7.01 -13.18 4.24
N ASP A 83 -7.59 -14.09 5.03
CA ASP A 83 -7.91 -15.46 4.60
C ASP A 83 -8.79 -15.49 3.33
N SER A 84 -9.76 -14.59 3.26
CA SER A 84 -10.66 -14.49 2.09
C SER A 84 -9.92 -13.93 0.87
N ALA A 85 -9.02 -12.95 1.06
CA ALA A 85 -8.20 -12.44 -0.03
C ALA A 85 -7.27 -13.53 -0.60
N ILE A 86 -6.63 -14.32 0.28
CA ILE A 86 -5.79 -15.47 -0.10
C ILE A 86 -6.63 -16.51 -0.86
N TYR A 87 -7.83 -16.84 -0.38
CA TYR A 87 -8.73 -17.79 -1.02
C TYR A 87 -9.02 -17.41 -2.48
N TYR A 88 -9.43 -16.18 -2.75
CA TYR A 88 -9.77 -15.75 -4.11
C TYR A 88 -8.56 -15.70 -5.05
N LEU A 89 -7.38 -15.33 -4.55
CA LEU A 89 -6.16 -15.37 -5.35
C LEU A 89 -5.75 -16.81 -5.69
N ASN A 90 -5.84 -17.75 -4.74
CA ASN A 90 -5.56 -19.17 -5.01
C ASN A 90 -6.51 -19.75 -6.06
N GLN A 91 -7.81 -19.41 -5.98
CA GLN A 91 -8.77 -19.79 -7.02
C GLN A 91 -8.39 -19.20 -8.39
N ASN A 92 -7.89 -17.97 -8.44
CA ASN A 92 -7.45 -17.37 -9.70
C ASN A 92 -6.15 -17.95 -10.27
N ILE A 93 -5.24 -18.41 -9.41
CA ILE A 93 -4.07 -19.20 -9.83
C ILE A 93 -4.54 -20.49 -10.50
N GLU A 94 -5.48 -21.22 -9.88
CA GLU A 94 -6.05 -22.44 -10.45
C GLU A 94 -6.74 -22.17 -11.80
N ILE A 95 -7.51 -21.09 -11.90
CA ILE A 95 -8.14 -20.69 -13.17
C ILE A 95 -7.07 -20.44 -14.24
N GLY A 96 -6.03 -19.65 -13.94
CA GLY A 96 -4.95 -19.37 -14.88
C GLY A 96 -4.26 -20.63 -15.40
N ILE A 97 -3.98 -21.58 -14.49
CA ILE A 97 -3.36 -22.87 -14.84
C ILE A 97 -4.29 -23.71 -15.73
N GLN A 98 -5.55 -23.91 -15.31
CA GLN A 98 -6.50 -24.79 -15.99
C GLN A 98 -6.97 -24.23 -17.34
N THR A 99 -6.95 -22.90 -17.49
CA THR A 99 -7.33 -22.22 -18.73
C THR A 99 -6.14 -21.87 -19.62
N HIS A 100 -4.93 -22.25 -19.22
CA HIS A 100 -3.67 -21.93 -19.91
C HIS A 100 -3.43 -20.42 -20.13
N HIS A 101 -3.95 -19.60 -19.21
CA HIS A 101 -3.72 -18.16 -19.14
C HIS A 101 -2.60 -17.86 -18.14
N THR A 102 -1.34 -17.93 -18.61
CA THR A 102 -0.14 -17.67 -17.81
C THR A 102 -0.12 -16.25 -17.24
N ASP A 103 -0.69 -15.28 -17.93
CA ASP A 103 -0.87 -13.93 -17.43
C ASP A 103 -1.75 -13.89 -16.17
N TYR A 104 -2.86 -14.62 -16.15
CA TYR A 104 -3.75 -14.71 -14.98
C TYR A 104 -3.13 -15.47 -13.82
N GLU A 105 -2.41 -16.55 -14.12
CA GLU A 105 -1.65 -17.29 -13.12
C GLU A 105 -0.61 -16.38 -12.45
N TYR A 106 0.22 -15.72 -13.26
CA TYR A 106 1.34 -14.92 -12.75
C TYR A 106 0.86 -13.65 -12.05
N GLU A 107 -0.16 -12.97 -12.56
CA GLU A 107 -0.75 -11.82 -11.88
C GLU A 107 -1.22 -12.22 -10.47
N SER A 108 -1.91 -13.36 -10.37
CA SER A 108 -2.46 -13.83 -9.09
C SER A 108 -1.36 -14.28 -8.12
N LYS A 109 -0.31 -14.96 -8.61
CA LYS A 109 0.86 -15.34 -7.81
C LYS A 109 1.59 -14.12 -7.26
N LEU A 110 1.81 -13.10 -8.09
CA LEU A 110 2.48 -11.86 -7.67
C LEU A 110 1.67 -11.13 -6.60
N LEU A 111 0.36 -10.96 -6.82
CA LEU A 111 -0.54 -10.36 -5.83
C LEU A 111 -0.58 -11.17 -4.53
N LEU A 112 -0.58 -12.51 -4.61
CA LEU A 112 -0.60 -13.38 -3.44
C LEU A 112 0.69 -13.26 -2.65
N SER A 113 1.84 -13.30 -3.31
CA SER A 113 3.13 -13.07 -2.65
C SER A 113 3.18 -11.71 -1.97
N TYR A 114 2.71 -10.65 -2.62
CA TYR A 114 2.69 -9.32 -2.03
C TYR A 114 1.82 -9.26 -0.77
N LEU A 115 0.64 -9.87 -0.81
CA LEU A 115 -0.28 -9.95 0.33
C LEU A 115 0.33 -10.74 1.49
N LEU A 116 0.92 -11.90 1.20
CA LEU A 116 1.58 -12.76 2.19
C LEU A 116 2.78 -12.07 2.83
N SER A 117 3.61 -11.40 2.02
CA SER A 117 4.73 -10.58 2.51
C SER A 117 4.23 -9.50 3.46
N SER A 118 3.16 -8.81 3.10
CA SER A 118 2.58 -7.73 3.92
C SER A 118 1.89 -8.23 5.20
N SER A 119 1.62 -9.54 5.29
CA SER A 119 0.94 -10.18 6.42
C SER A 119 1.88 -11.02 7.29
N GLY A 120 3.20 -10.99 7.04
CA GLY A 120 4.20 -11.72 7.82
C GLY A 120 4.49 -13.16 7.37
N MET A 121 3.88 -13.62 6.28
CA MET A 121 4.03 -14.99 5.74
C MET A 121 5.16 -15.06 4.71
N TYR A 122 6.38 -14.75 5.15
CA TYR A 122 7.51 -14.49 4.25
C TYR A 122 8.00 -15.73 3.49
N LYS A 123 7.95 -16.91 4.11
CA LYS A 123 8.42 -18.15 3.47
C LYS A 123 7.47 -18.54 2.34
N GLU A 124 6.17 -18.47 2.59
CA GLU A 124 5.12 -18.74 1.63
C GLU A 124 5.17 -17.75 0.46
N ALA A 125 5.39 -16.47 0.74
CA ALA A 125 5.59 -15.46 -0.29
C ALA A 125 6.81 -15.77 -1.18
N ALA A 126 7.96 -16.09 -0.57
CA ALA A 126 9.16 -16.47 -1.30
C ALA A 126 8.93 -17.68 -2.21
N ASP A 127 8.29 -18.74 -1.67
CA ASP A 127 8.00 -19.97 -2.42
C ASP A 127 7.12 -19.71 -3.64
N ILE A 128 6.12 -18.82 -3.52
CA ILE A 128 5.27 -18.44 -4.64
C ILE A 128 6.07 -17.69 -5.70
N LEU A 129 6.91 -16.72 -5.31
CA LEU A 129 7.73 -15.95 -6.26
C LEU A 129 8.71 -16.82 -7.02
N GLU A 130 9.31 -17.81 -6.36
CA GLU A 130 10.22 -18.77 -7.01
C GLU A 130 9.54 -19.57 -8.13
N THR A 131 8.21 -19.71 -8.10
CA THR A 131 7.45 -20.38 -9.19
C THR A 131 7.16 -19.49 -10.40
N VAL A 132 7.48 -18.20 -10.36
CA VAL A 132 7.24 -17.26 -11.47
C VAL A 132 8.47 -17.22 -12.37
N ASP A 133 8.39 -17.85 -13.54
CA ASP A 133 9.49 -17.82 -14.51
C ASP A 133 9.57 -16.44 -15.20
N ARG A 134 10.64 -15.70 -14.90
CA ARG A 134 10.91 -14.38 -15.46
C ARG A 134 10.91 -14.36 -16.99
N LYS A 135 11.28 -15.47 -17.64
CA LYS A 135 11.31 -15.58 -19.11
C LYS A 135 9.92 -15.69 -19.73
N LEU A 136 8.96 -16.22 -18.98
CA LEU A 136 7.57 -16.38 -19.40
C LEU A 136 6.69 -15.22 -18.90
N LEU A 137 7.23 -14.35 -18.06
CA LEU A 137 6.51 -13.22 -17.46
C LEU A 137 6.09 -12.18 -18.52
N PRO A 138 4.78 -11.93 -18.69
CA PRO A 138 4.29 -10.88 -19.58
C PRO A 138 4.79 -9.49 -19.16
N ALA A 139 5.08 -8.63 -20.14
CA ALA A 139 5.65 -7.30 -19.90
C ALA A 139 4.78 -6.41 -19.01
N GLN A 140 3.46 -6.55 -19.09
CA GLN A 140 2.52 -5.80 -18.25
C GLN A 140 2.62 -6.14 -16.76
N LEU A 141 3.19 -7.30 -16.39
CA LEU A 141 3.34 -7.75 -15.00
C LEU A 141 4.73 -7.44 -14.42
N LEU A 142 5.61 -6.78 -15.16
CA LEU A 142 6.96 -6.41 -14.70
C LEU A 142 6.93 -5.57 -13.43
N VAL A 143 6.00 -4.61 -13.39
CA VAL A 143 5.82 -3.73 -12.24
C VAL A 143 5.46 -4.56 -11.01
N ASN A 144 4.45 -5.43 -11.11
CA ASN A 144 4.04 -6.32 -10.01
C ASN A 144 5.15 -7.28 -9.59
N TYR A 145 5.96 -7.75 -10.53
CA TYR A 145 7.07 -8.65 -10.26
C TYR A 145 8.14 -7.98 -9.40
N TYR A 146 8.65 -6.83 -9.85
CA TYR A 146 9.68 -6.11 -9.10
C TYR A 146 9.15 -5.57 -7.77
N ASP A 147 7.90 -5.10 -7.72
CA ASP A 147 7.26 -4.64 -6.49
C ASP A 147 7.08 -5.78 -5.46
N SER A 148 6.69 -6.98 -5.90
CA SER A 148 6.53 -8.13 -5.00
C SER A 148 7.85 -8.60 -4.40
N TYR A 149 8.92 -8.65 -5.20
CA TYR A 149 10.25 -8.98 -4.70
C TYR A 149 10.82 -7.89 -3.78
N ALA A 150 10.69 -6.61 -4.17
CA ALA A 150 11.09 -5.49 -3.33
C ALA A 150 10.36 -5.53 -1.98
N ARG A 151 9.04 -5.79 -1.99
CA ARG A 151 8.23 -5.92 -0.79
C ARG A 151 8.71 -7.05 0.11
N LEU A 152 8.86 -8.26 -0.42
CA LEU A 152 9.33 -9.42 0.34
C LEU A 152 10.68 -9.17 1.01
N TYR A 153 11.67 -8.69 0.25
CA TYR A 153 13.00 -8.47 0.79
C TYR A 153 13.07 -7.29 1.76
N SER A 154 12.25 -6.24 1.55
CA SER A 154 12.12 -5.16 2.51
C SER A 154 11.56 -5.65 3.84
N GLU A 155 10.54 -6.50 3.83
CA GLU A 155 9.96 -7.09 5.03
C GLU A 155 10.96 -8.01 5.75
N LEU A 156 11.64 -8.90 5.01
CA LEU A 156 12.69 -9.76 5.56
C LEU A 156 13.84 -8.95 6.19
N PHE A 157 14.21 -7.83 5.58
CA PHE A 157 15.20 -6.90 6.12
C PHE A 157 14.77 -6.33 7.48
N TYR A 158 13.54 -5.82 7.59
CA TYR A 158 13.03 -5.20 8.82
C TYR A 158 12.82 -6.21 9.96
N HIS A 159 12.49 -7.45 9.63
CA HIS A 159 12.08 -8.44 10.63
C HIS A 159 13.16 -9.46 11.00
N THR A 160 14.27 -9.56 10.26
CA THR A 160 15.37 -10.46 10.63
C THR A 160 16.26 -9.89 11.75
N GLN A 161 16.70 -10.75 12.66
CA GLN A 161 17.70 -10.41 13.69
C GLN A 161 19.15 -10.73 13.25
N ASP A 162 19.32 -11.52 12.19
CA ASP A 162 20.63 -11.84 11.63
C ASP A 162 21.13 -10.65 10.81
N LYS A 163 22.14 -9.96 11.32
CA LYS A 163 22.72 -8.75 10.70
C LYS A 163 23.31 -9.01 9.31
N LEU A 164 23.92 -10.18 9.08
CA LEU A 164 24.49 -10.50 7.77
C LEU A 164 23.37 -10.69 6.75
N ARG A 165 22.32 -11.42 7.13
CA ARG A 165 21.12 -11.59 6.28
C ARG A 165 20.35 -10.29 6.09
N SER A 166 20.30 -9.43 7.10
CA SER A 166 19.66 -8.11 7.02
C SER A 166 20.27 -7.28 5.90
N GLN A 167 21.61 -7.16 5.86
CA GLN A 167 22.30 -6.44 4.79
C GLN A 167 22.04 -7.07 3.41
N TYR A 168 22.04 -8.40 3.34
CA TYR A 168 21.71 -9.12 2.10
C TYR A 168 20.28 -8.78 1.62
N TYR A 169 19.27 -8.88 2.49
CA TYR A 169 17.89 -8.57 2.12
C TYR A 169 17.70 -7.10 1.74
N HIS A 170 18.36 -6.18 2.44
CA HIS A 170 18.36 -4.76 2.09
C HIS A 170 18.86 -4.54 0.66
N SER A 171 20.03 -5.07 0.31
CA SER A 171 20.58 -4.93 -1.04
C SER A 171 19.69 -5.53 -2.12
N PHE A 172 19.01 -6.65 -1.84
CA PHE A 172 18.06 -7.23 -2.79
C PHE A 172 16.83 -6.35 -2.97
N SER A 173 16.26 -5.85 -1.86
CA SER A 173 15.15 -4.89 -1.91
C SER A 173 15.50 -3.68 -2.76
N ASP A 174 16.68 -3.09 -2.57
CA ASP A 174 17.13 -1.92 -3.34
C ASP A 174 17.30 -2.22 -4.82
N ASN A 175 17.95 -3.32 -5.19
CA ASN A 175 18.10 -3.72 -6.60
C ASN A 175 16.74 -3.89 -7.31
N TYR A 176 15.75 -4.45 -6.61
CA TYR A 176 14.40 -4.60 -7.14
C TYR A 176 13.65 -3.26 -7.21
N ARG A 177 13.82 -2.36 -6.23
CA ARG A 177 13.29 -0.99 -6.28
C ARG A 177 13.90 -0.18 -7.43
N ASP A 178 15.20 -0.30 -7.67
CA ASP A 178 15.87 0.33 -8.81
C ASP A 178 15.30 -0.17 -10.14
N SER A 179 15.11 -1.49 -10.27
CA SER A 179 14.47 -2.09 -11.45
C SER A 179 13.03 -1.61 -11.62
N LEU A 180 12.29 -1.50 -10.51
CA LEU A 180 10.92 -1.00 -10.49
C LEU A 180 10.84 0.46 -10.98
N CYS A 181 11.75 1.33 -10.52
CA CYS A 181 11.84 2.72 -10.99
C CYS A 181 12.07 2.84 -12.50
N MET A 182 12.77 1.88 -13.11
CA MET A 182 13.04 1.88 -14.56
C MET A 182 11.86 1.43 -15.42
N VAL A 183 10.92 0.65 -14.85
CA VAL A 183 9.76 0.13 -15.59
C VAL A 183 8.46 0.90 -15.33
N LEU A 184 8.42 1.70 -14.26
CA LEU A 184 7.25 2.52 -13.94
C LEU A 184 7.11 3.67 -14.96
N PRO A 185 5.90 3.94 -15.45
CA PRO A 185 5.63 5.15 -16.22
C PRO A 185 6.02 6.41 -15.44
N PRO A 186 6.52 7.47 -16.11
CA PRO A 186 6.92 8.71 -15.44
C PRO A 186 5.80 9.41 -14.64
N ASP A 187 4.54 9.14 -14.99
CA ASP A 187 3.35 9.68 -14.37
C ASP A 187 2.72 8.75 -13.31
N ASP A 188 3.29 7.56 -13.09
CA ASP A 188 2.80 6.59 -12.12
C ASP A 188 3.08 7.06 -10.68
N GLU A 189 2.04 7.11 -9.85
CA GLU A 189 2.13 7.53 -8.46
C GLU A 189 3.12 6.69 -7.63
N ARG A 190 3.29 5.40 -7.97
CA ARG A 190 4.26 4.53 -7.29
C ARG A 190 5.69 5.02 -7.47
N LEU A 191 6.00 5.66 -8.59
CA LEU A 191 7.33 6.24 -8.82
C LEU A 191 7.59 7.40 -7.87
N LEU A 192 6.57 8.26 -7.64
CA LEU A 192 6.68 9.37 -6.68
C LEU A 192 6.84 8.86 -5.25
N ILE A 193 6.13 7.79 -4.87
CA ILE A 193 6.30 7.14 -3.56
C ILE A 193 7.73 6.61 -3.39
N LEU A 194 8.27 5.91 -4.39
CA LEU A 194 9.63 5.37 -4.34
C LEU A 194 10.66 6.48 -4.21
N GLN A 195 10.53 7.55 -5.00
CA GLN A 195 11.42 8.71 -4.92
C GLN A 195 11.32 9.43 -3.56
N GLU A 196 10.12 9.58 -3.01
CA GLU A 196 9.92 10.15 -1.67
C GLU A 196 10.67 9.32 -0.61
N ASN A 197 10.55 7.99 -0.67
CA ASN A 197 11.23 7.08 0.26
C ASN A 197 12.75 7.15 0.10
N ILE A 198 13.27 7.14 -1.12
CA ILE A 198 14.71 7.29 -1.39
C ILE A 198 15.25 8.60 -0.81
N TYR A 199 14.58 9.73 -1.08
CA TYR A 199 14.99 11.01 -0.52
C TYR A 199 14.88 11.06 1.00
N ARG A 200 13.91 10.36 1.59
CA ARG A 200 13.74 10.24 3.04
C ARG A 200 14.89 9.46 3.67
N ASP A 201 15.26 8.32 3.10
CA ASP A 201 16.39 7.49 3.56
C ASP A 201 17.71 8.26 3.48
N LEU A 202 17.88 9.07 2.43
CA LEU A 202 19.03 9.99 2.27
C LEU A 202 18.92 11.29 3.09
N ARG A 203 17.83 11.50 3.82
CA ARG A 203 17.53 12.72 4.61
C ARG A 203 17.51 14.03 3.79
N HIS A 204 17.13 13.94 2.52
CA HIS A 204 16.96 15.06 1.60
C HIS A 204 15.57 15.71 1.76
N TRP A 205 15.30 16.31 2.93
CA TRP A 205 13.97 16.81 3.32
C TRP A 205 13.36 17.85 2.38
N THR A 206 14.19 18.61 1.66
CA THR A 206 13.70 19.57 0.66
C THR A 206 13.07 18.86 -0.53
N GLU A 207 13.67 17.77 -1.02
CA GLU A 207 13.13 16.99 -2.13
C GLU A 207 11.92 16.16 -1.68
N VAL A 208 11.96 15.57 -0.47
CA VAL A 208 10.80 14.90 0.14
C VAL A 208 9.58 15.82 0.15
N ARG A 209 9.74 17.07 0.61
CA ARG A 209 8.64 18.05 0.64
C ARG A 209 8.12 18.41 -0.74
N LYS A 210 9.00 18.61 -1.73
CA LYS A 210 8.59 18.89 -3.12
C LYS A 210 7.74 17.76 -3.71
N ILE A 211 8.17 16.51 -3.51
CA ILE A 211 7.39 15.35 -3.97
C ILE A 211 6.07 15.29 -3.24
N ASN A 212 6.07 15.42 -1.92
CA ASN A 212 4.84 15.39 -1.13
C ASN A 212 3.84 16.49 -1.57
N ASP A 213 4.31 17.71 -1.83
CA ASP A 213 3.49 18.79 -2.40
C ASP A 213 2.90 18.39 -3.76
N MET A 214 3.69 17.80 -4.65
CA MET A 214 3.22 17.32 -5.96
C MET A 214 2.19 16.20 -5.84
N ARG A 215 2.36 15.28 -4.89
CA ARG A 215 1.41 14.20 -4.64
C ARG A 215 0.09 14.76 -4.07
N LEU A 216 0.17 15.72 -3.14
CA LEU A 216 -1.00 16.39 -2.56
C LEU A 216 -1.84 17.15 -3.58
N THR A 217 -1.25 17.74 -4.62
CA THR A 217 -2.03 18.44 -5.67
C THR A 217 -2.83 17.48 -6.55
N LYS A 218 -2.45 16.21 -6.61
CA LYS A 218 -3.16 15.15 -7.34
C LYS A 218 -4.20 14.42 -6.50
N ALA A 219 -4.01 14.39 -5.17
CA ALA A 219 -4.87 13.64 -4.27
C ALA A 219 -6.16 14.40 -3.91
N THR A 220 -7.28 13.69 -3.93
CA THR A 220 -8.57 14.22 -3.47
C THR A 220 -8.69 14.12 -1.96
N PHE A 221 -9.06 15.22 -1.29
CA PHE A 221 -9.29 15.24 0.16
C PHE A 221 -10.29 14.15 0.59
N GLY A 222 -10.03 13.50 1.71
CA GLY A 222 -10.90 12.45 2.27
C GLY A 222 -10.73 11.05 1.64
N THR A 223 -9.78 10.89 0.72
CA THR A 223 -9.43 9.57 0.15
C THR A 223 -8.31 8.88 0.96
N PRO A 224 -8.18 7.54 0.90
CA PRO A 224 -7.05 6.83 1.50
C PRO A 224 -5.69 7.32 0.98
N GLU A 225 -5.61 7.71 -0.29
CA GLU A 225 -4.40 8.25 -0.91
C GLU A 225 -3.99 9.58 -0.26
N TYR A 226 -4.93 10.52 -0.08
CA TYR A 226 -4.67 11.77 0.63
C TYR A 226 -4.20 11.54 2.06
N ALA A 227 -4.86 10.62 2.79
CA ALA A 227 -4.47 10.26 4.15
C ALA A 227 -3.03 9.74 4.21
N LEU A 228 -2.63 8.85 3.29
CA LEU A 228 -1.26 8.33 3.23
C LEU A 228 -0.23 9.43 2.94
N ILE A 229 -0.51 10.33 2.00
CA ILE A 229 0.43 11.42 1.66
C ILE A 229 0.62 12.36 2.85
N THR A 230 -0.46 12.74 3.54
CA THR A 230 -0.38 13.60 4.73
C THR A 230 0.32 12.92 5.90
N TYR A 231 0.14 11.61 6.08
CA TYR A 231 0.89 10.81 7.05
C TYR A 231 2.39 10.83 6.73
N HIS A 232 2.79 10.53 5.48
CA HIS A 232 4.20 10.58 5.08
C HIS A 232 4.81 11.98 5.23
N ARG A 233 4.01 13.04 5.06
CA ARG A 233 4.45 14.42 5.27
C ARG A 233 4.80 14.70 6.74
N SER A 234 4.13 14.00 7.67
CA SER A 234 4.31 14.20 9.11
C SER A 234 5.52 13.47 9.70
N LEU A 235 6.06 12.47 8.98
CA LEU A 235 7.27 11.72 9.32
C LEU A 235 8.53 12.54 8.97
#